data_AF-A0A963CTS3-F1
#
_entry.id   AF-A0A963CTS3-F1
#
_cell.length_a   1.000
_cell.length_b   1.000
_cell.length_c   1.000
_cell.angle_alpha   90.00
_cell.angle_beta   90.00
_cell.angle_gamma   90.00
#
_symmetry.space_group_name_H-M   'P 1'
#
loop_
_entity.id
_entity.type
_entity.pdbx_description
1 polymer ?
#
loop_
_entity_poly.entity_id
_entity_poly.type
_entity_poly.pdbx_seq_one_letter_code
_entity_poly.pdbx_strand_id
1 'polypeptide(L)'
;MANQQSEKLIFADEAELKNELRIDDPQLLHADPEVDTELAQQAEDVVARVLSVKPNDQDARQQTVAAVEAMGAQLQTEAVRHSHMLKQPLAKLSQRSEDGGEVANALVDLKVKVEELDPGKIDMEAGWFTRLLGQIPGVGTPLKRYFSRYESAATVIDAIIRSLKNGREQLKRDNITLVEDQKSMRALTHKLEKAIKLGQLIDQKLQQKLATDLLESDPRYRFIQEELLFPLRQRIQDLQQQLLVNQQGVLTIEMIIRNNKE
;
A
#
# COMPACT_ATOMS: atom_id res chain seq x y z
N MET A 1 -32.70 -14.90 22.87
CA MET A 1 -32.33 -14.28 21.58
C MET A 1 -31.37 -13.15 21.88
N ALA A 2 -30.07 -13.43 21.88
CA ALA A 2 -29.05 -12.43 22.17
C ALA A 2 -28.32 -12.11 20.87
N ASN A 3 -28.34 -10.82 20.52
CA ASN A 3 -27.85 -10.22 19.30
C ASN A 3 -26.31 -10.34 19.26
N GLN A 4 -25.79 -11.32 18.51
CA GLN A 4 -24.38 -11.35 18.14
C GLN A 4 -24.17 -10.34 17.00
N GLN A 5 -23.91 -9.09 17.35
CA GLN A 5 -23.25 -8.17 16.42
C GLN A 5 -21.78 -8.59 16.38
N SER A 6 -21.46 -9.47 15.45
CA SER A 6 -20.10 -9.60 14.94
C SER A 6 -19.73 -8.22 14.40
N GLU A 7 -18.89 -7.47 15.11
CA GLU A 7 -18.16 -6.35 14.51
C GLU A 7 -17.30 -6.94 13.40
N LYS A 8 -17.88 -7.01 12.20
CA LYS A 8 -17.14 -7.21 10.97
C LYS A 8 -16.15 -6.07 10.93
N LEU A 9 -14.85 -6.40 11.01
CA LEU A 9 -13.76 -5.52 10.64
C LEU A 9 -14.19 -4.76 9.38
N ILE A 10 -14.42 -3.46 9.52
CA ILE A 10 -14.80 -2.60 8.40
C ILE A 10 -13.50 -2.45 7.61
N PHE A 11 -13.26 -3.34 6.65
CA PHE A 11 -12.27 -3.07 5.63
C PHE A 11 -12.65 -1.74 5.00
N ALA A 12 -11.76 -0.75 5.04
CA ALA A 12 -11.98 0.52 4.36
C ALA A 12 -12.39 0.22 2.91
N ASP A 13 -13.52 0.76 2.47
CA ASP A 13 -14.00 0.55 1.11
C ASP A 13 -12.95 1.09 0.13
N GLU A 14 -12.38 0.21 -0.70
CA GLU A 14 -11.32 0.56 -1.66
C GLU A 14 -11.77 1.70 -2.58
N ALA A 15 -13.07 1.77 -2.93
CA ALA A 15 -13.62 2.83 -3.76
C ALA A 15 -13.70 4.17 -3.02
N GLU A 16 -14.11 4.16 -1.75
CA GLU A 16 -14.13 5.34 -0.90
C GLU A 16 -12.72 5.88 -0.67
N LEU A 17 -11.76 4.98 -0.43
CA LEU A 17 -10.37 5.33 -0.20
C LEU A 17 -9.69 5.89 -1.46
N LYS A 18 -9.99 5.33 -2.64
CA LYS A 18 -9.53 5.87 -3.94
C LYS A 18 -9.98 7.32 -4.13
N ASN A 19 -11.25 7.60 -3.83
CA ASN A 19 -11.81 8.94 -3.93
C ASN A 19 -11.17 9.90 -2.91
N GLU A 20 -10.99 9.46 -1.66
CA GLU A 20 -10.37 10.26 -0.60
C GLU A 20 -8.92 10.63 -0.94
N LEU A 21 -8.16 9.66 -1.46
CA LEU A 21 -6.75 9.85 -1.85
C LEU A 21 -6.59 10.53 -3.21
N ARG A 22 -7.68 10.80 -3.93
CA ARG A 22 -7.69 11.41 -5.27
C ARG A 22 -6.78 10.65 -6.25
N ILE A 23 -6.92 9.33 -6.24
CA ILE A 23 -6.16 8.44 -7.12
C ILE A 23 -6.91 8.34 -8.45
N ASP A 24 -6.41 9.07 -9.44
CA ASP A 24 -6.97 9.07 -10.80
C ASP A 24 -6.50 7.85 -11.60
N ASP A 25 -7.34 7.39 -12.54
CA ASP A 25 -7.01 6.29 -13.45
C ASP A 25 -5.82 6.68 -14.35
N PRO A 26 -4.70 5.94 -14.31
CA PRO A 26 -3.53 6.20 -15.15
C PRO A 26 -3.81 6.22 -16.65
N GLN A 27 -4.85 5.51 -17.11
CA GLN A 27 -5.22 5.46 -18.53
C GLN A 27 -5.97 6.72 -18.98
N LEU A 28 -6.63 7.41 -18.04
CA LEU A 28 -7.35 8.66 -18.28
C LEU A 28 -6.46 9.89 -18.07
N LEU A 29 -5.18 9.70 -17.70
CA LEU A 29 -4.22 10.79 -17.67
C LEU A 29 -4.03 11.33 -19.07
N HIS A 30 -4.31 12.62 -19.21
CA HIS A 30 -4.08 13.38 -20.43
C HIS A 30 -3.20 14.58 -20.12
N ALA A 31 -2.12 14.73 -20.89
CA ALA A 31 -1.33 15.95 -20.88
C ALA A 31 -2.11 17.09 -21.54
N ASP A 32 -2.14 18.23 -20.87
CA ASP A 32 -2.72 19.45 -21.41
C ASP A 32 -1.58 20.47 -21.62
N PRO A 33 -1.24 20.83 -22.87
CA PRO A 33 -0.16 21.77 -23.15
C PRO A 33 -0.34 23.15 -22.51
N GLU A 34 -1.57 23.58 -22.26
CA GLU A 34 -1.87 24.90 -21.66
C GLU A 34 -1.68 24.89 -20.14
N VAL A 35 -1.83 23.72 -19.50
CA VAL A 35 -1.66 23.53 -18.06
C VAL A 35 -0.23 23.06 -17.73
N ASP A 36 0.32 22.15 -18.54
CA ASP A 36 1.62 21.50 -18.34
C ASP A 36 2.74 22.22 -19.12
N THR A 37 2.82 23.56 -19.02
CA THR A 37 3.67 24.40 -19.89
C THR A 37 5.16 24.03 -19.85
N GLU A 38 5.70 23.69 -18.68
CA GLU A 38 7.10 23.25 -18.55
C GLU A 38 7.35 21.92 -19.27
N LEU A 39 6.41 20.96 -19.17
CA LEU A 39 6.51 19.69 -19.87
C LEU A 39 6.34 19.88 -21.37
N ALA A 40 5.49 20.82 -21.79
CA ALA A 40 5.32 21.16 -23.20
C ALA A 40 6.61 21.72 -23.80
N GLN A 41 7.34 22.58 -23.08
CA GLN A 41 8.65 23.08 -23.51
C GLN A 41 9.68 21.94 -23.60
N GLN A 42 9.74 21.06 -22.59
CA GLN A 42 10.63 19.91 -22.62
C GLN A 42 10.35 18.98 -23.80
N ALA A 43 9.07 18.72 -24.08
CA ALA A 43 8.64 17.93 -25.23
C ALA A 43 9.08 18.57 -26.55
N GLU A 44 8.99 19.90 -26.66
CA GLU A 44 9.44 20.64 -27.83
C GLU A 44 10.94 20.51 -28.06
N ASP A 45 11.74 20.63 -27.00
CA ASP A 45 13.19 20.45 -27.08
C ASP A 45 13.55 19.02 -27.52
N VAL A 46 12.81 18.01 -27.03
CA VAL A 46 12.99 16.61 -27.46
C VAL A 46 12.64 16.45 -28.93
N VAL A 47 11.49 16.95 -29.36
CA VAL A 47 11.04 16.88 -30.76
C VAL A 47 12.04 17.58 -31.70
N ALA A 48 12.54 18.76 -31.31
CA ALA A 48 13.54 19.49 -32.09
C ALA A 48 14.84 18.67 -32.26
N ARG A 49 15.30 17.98 -31.20
CA ARG A 49 16.45 17.07 -31.27
C ARG A 49 16.19 15.91 -32.22
N VAL A 50 15.02 15.26 -32.11
CA VAL A 50 14.61 14.16 -33.01
C VAL A 50 14.61 14.62 -34.47
N LEU A 51 14.06 15.80 -34.77
CA LEU A 51 14.00 16.35 -36.13
C LEU A 51 15.36 16.75 -36.71
N SER A 52 16.35 16.99 -35.84
CA SER A 52 17.73 17.32 -36.23
C SER A 52 18.56 16.09 -36.62
N VAL A 53 18.08 14.87 -36.36
CA VAL A 53 18.76 13.62 -36.72
C VAL A 53 18.81 13.50 -38.25
N LYS A 54 20.01 13.27 -38.77
CA LYS A 54 20.22 13.15 -40.22
C LYS A 54 19.74 11.77 -40.71
N PRO A 55 19.04 11.69 -41.86
CA PRO A 55 18.58 10.43 -42.44
C PRO A 55 19.63 9.33 -42.60
N ASN A 56 20.86 9.72 -42.95
CA ASN A 56 21.94 8.79 -43.27
C ASN A 56 22.80 8.42 -42.05
N ASP A 57 22.48 8.96 -40.87
CA ASP A 57 23.22 8.72 -39.64
C ASP A 57 22.53 7.62 -38.82
N GLN A 58 22.87 6.37 -39.14
CA GLN A 58 22.27 5.19 -38.50
C GLN A 58 22.55 5.15 -36.99
N ASP A 59 23.74 5.56 -36.56
CA ASP A 59 24.12 5.57 -35.15
C ASP A 59 23.29 6.58 -34.36
N ALA A 60 23.10 7.80 -34.89
CA ALA A 60 22.26 8.81 -34.25
C ALA A 60 20.79 8.38 -34.17
N ARG A 61 20.27 7.68 -35.20
CA ARG A 61 18.91 7.12 -35.19
C ARG A 61 18.74 6.07 -34.10
N GLN A 62 19.66 5.10 -34.03
CA GLN A 62 19.64 4.06 -32.99
C GLN A 62 19.72 4.64 -31.58
N GLN A 63 20.59 5.64 -31.36
CA GLN A 63 20.68 6.34 -30.08
C GLN A 63 19.38 7.06 -29.72
N THR A 64 18.69 7.64 -30.70
CA THR A 64 17.42 8.33 -30.48
C THR A 64 16.31 7.35 -30.10
N VAL A 65 16.21 6.21 -30.79
CA VAL A 65 15.26 5.13 -30.44
C VAL A 65 15.56 4.61 -29.04
N ALA A 66 16.82 4.29 -28.74
CA ALA A 66 17.23 3.81 -27.43
C ALA A 66 16.94 4.81 -26.30
N ALA A 67 17.06 6.12 -26.57
CA ALA A 67 16.70 7.16 -25.60
C ALA A 67 15.19 7.20 -25.31
N VAL A 68 14.35 6.96 -26.32
CA VAL A 68 12.89 6.84 -26.16
C VAL A 68 12.55 5.59 -25.35
N GLU A 69 13.15 4.45 -25.68
CA GLU A 69 12.95 3.19 -24.94
C GLU A 69 13.41 3.29 -23.48
N ALA A 70 14.50 4.03 -23.23
CA ALA A 70 15.03 4.27 -21.89
C ALA A 70 14.27 5.34 -21.09
N MET A 71 13.27 6.02 -21.69
CA MET A 71 12.51 7.09 -21.02
C MET A 71 11.90 6.57 -19.71
N GLY A 72 12.23 7.18 -18.57
CA GLY A 72 11.71 6.73 -17.27
C GLY A 72 12.26 5.36 -16.80
N ALA A 73 13.34 4.83 -17.39
CA ALA A 73 13.98 3.59 -16.92
C ALA A 73 14.42 3.69 -15.45
N GLN A 74 14.90 4.86 -15.04
CA GLN A 74 15.22 5.14 -13.64
C GLN A 74 14.00 5.05 -12.72
N LEU A 75 12.83 5.53 -13.18
CA LEU A 75 11.58 5.44 -12.41
C LEU A 75 11.12 4.00 -12.26
N GLN A 76 11.30 3.19 -13.31
CA GLN A 76 11.03 1.76 -13.25
C GLN A 76 11.95 1.04 -12.25
N THR A 77 13.26 1.37 -12.23
CA THR A 77 14.18 0.83 -11.22
C THR A 77 13.80 1.27 -9.80
N GLU A 78 13.42 2.54 -9.62
CA GLU A 78 12.93 3.07 -8.35
C GLU A 78 11.68 2.29 -7.89
N ALA A 79 10.69 2.10 -8.78
CA ALA A 79 9.47 1.35 -8.52
C ALA A 79 9.73 -0.11 -8.10
N VAL A 80 10.61 -0.81 -8.82
CA VAL A 80 11.00 -2.19 -8.49
C VAL A 80 11.64 -2.25 -7.10
N ARG A 81 12.56 -1.33 -6.80
CA ARG A 81 13.21 -1.25 -5.48
C ARG A 81 12.17 -1.06 -4.36
N HIS A 82 11.22 -0.15 -4.54
CA HIS A 82 10.14 0.07 -3.56
C HIS A 82 9.25 -1.15 -3.40
N SER A 83 8.86 -1.82 -4.49
CA SER A 83 8.11 -3.08 -4.42
C SER A 83 8.85 -4.14 -3.59
N HIS A 84 10.17 -4.28 -3.77
CA HIS A 84 10.97 -5.21 -2.97
C HIS A 84 11.03 -4.85 -1.49
N MET A 85 11.15 -3.56 -1.16
CA MET A 85 11.15 -3.08 0.23
C MET A 85 9.81 -3.39 0.92
N LEU A 86 8.69 -3.28 0.21
CA LEU A 86 7.35 -3.51 0.74
C LEU A 86 7.00 -4.99 0.95
N LYS A 87 7.63 -5.92 0.22
CA LYS A 87 7.34 -7.36 0.30
C LYS A 87 7.47 -7.90 1.72
N GLN A 88 8.54 -7.53 2.43
CA GLN A 88 8.81 -8.07 3.76
C GLN A 88 7.88 -7.52 4.86
N PRO A 89 7.64 -6.18 4.95
CA PRO A 89 6.64 -5.64 5.86
C PRO A 89 5.23 -6.16 5.56
N LEU A 90 4.83 -6.20 4.29
CA LEU A 90 3.50 -6.67 3.88
C LEU A 90 3.30 -8.15 4.20
N ALA A 91 4.30 -9.00 3.94
CA ALA A 91 4.23 -10.42 4.30
C ALA A 91 4.11 -10.64 5.81
N LYS A 92 4.88 -9.87 6.61
CA LYS A 92 4.78 -9.93 8.08
C LYS A 92 3.42 -9.49 8.59
N LEU A 93 2.79 -8.51 7.93
CA LEU A 93 1.45 -8.02 8.30
C LEU A 93 0.36 -8.99 7.86
N SER A 94 0.43 -9.54 6.65
CA SER A 94 -0.50 -10.56 6.16
C SER A 94 -0.54 -11.78 7.06
N GLN A 95 0.64 -12.31 7.45
CA GLN A 95 0.74 -13.44 8.38
C GLN A 95 0.11 -13.14 9.74
N ARG A 96 0.12 -11.88 10.17
CA ARG A 96 -0.51 -11.47 11.43
C ARG A 96 -2.02 -11.28 11.28
N SER A 97 -2.50 -10.84 10.12
CA SER A 97 -3.92 -10.57 9.89
C SER A 97 -4.77 -11.83 9.75
N GLU A 98 -4.22 -12.94 9.22
CA GLU A 98 -4.95 -14.21 9.04
C GLU A 98 -5.33 -14.88 10.37
N ASP A 99 -4.53 -14.71 11.42
CA ASP A 99 -4.78 -15.26 12.76
C ASP A 99 -5.45 -14.26 13.73
N GLY A 100 -5.97 -13.12 13.23
CA GLY A 100 -6.48 -12.03 14.06
C GLY A 100 -5.39 -11.17 14.73
N GLY A 101 -4.13 -11.57 14.63
CA GLY A 101 -2.98 -10.85 15.15
C GLY A 101 -2.72 -11.12 16.63
N GLU A 102 -1.45 -11.07 17.02
CA GLU A 102 -0.99 -11.30 18.39
C GLU A 102 -1.72 -10.41 19.42
N VAL A 103 -2.06 -9.18 19.02
CA VAL A 103 -2.79 -8.23 19.87
C VAL A 103 -4.27 -8.61 20.02
N ALA A 104 -4.99 -8.95 18.95
CA ALA A 104 -6.42 -9.28 19.10
C ALA A 104 -6.62 -10.60 19.85
N ASN A 105 -5.76 -11.60 19.60
CA ASN A 105 -5.78 -12.86 20.35
C ASN A 105 -5.52 -12.62 21.84
N ALA A 106 -4.53 -11.77 22.17
CA ALA A 106 -4.26 -11.42 23.56
C ALA A 106 -5.40 -10.60 24.21
N LEU A 107 -6.16 -9.80 23.45
CA LEU A 107 -7.34 -9.09 23.96
C LEU A 107 -8.51 -10.06 24.24
N VAL A 108 -8.72 -11.05 23.38
CA VAL A 108 -9.70 -12.13 23.59
C VAL A 108 -9.32 -12.94 24.83
N ASP A 109 -8.05 -13.35 24.94
CA ASP A 109 -7.55 -14.10 26.10
C ASP A 109 -7.69 -13.29 27.39
N LEU A 110 -7.39 -11.98 27.35
CA LEU A 110 -7.58 -11.08 28.48
C LEU A 110 -9.05 -11.05 28.90
N LYS A 111 -9.98 -10.90 27.95
CA LYS A 111 -11.42 -10.87 28.22
C LYS A 111 -11.87 -12.17 28.88
N VAL A 112 -11.49 -13.33 28.34
CA VAL A 112 -11.82 -14.63 28.91
C VAL A 112 -11.29 -14.76 30.34
N LYS A 113 -10.02 -14.38 30.58
CA LYS A 113 -9.41 -14.46 31.91
C LYS A 113 -10.03 -13.51 32.93
N VAL A 114 -10.44 -12.32 32.51
CA VAL A 114 -11.16 -11.38 33.37
C VAL A 114 -12.57 -11.90 33.69
N GLU A 115 -13.27 -12.48 32.72
CA GLU A 115 -14.61 -13.07 32.91
C GLU A 115 -14.60 -14.34 33.78
N GLU A 116 -13.49 -15.09 33.83
CA GLU A 116 -13.29 -16.24 34.74
C GLU A 116 -13.12 -15.80 36.21
N LEU A 117 -12.67 -14.56 36.43
CA LEU A 117 -12.45 -13.97 37.76
C LEU A 117 -13.65 -13.18 38.30
N ASP A 118 -14.72 -13.07 37.51
CA ASP A 118 -15.94 -12.37 37.88
C ASP A 118 -16.59 -12.99 39.14
N PRO A 119 -16.64 -12.26 40.27
CA PRO A 119 -17.21 -12.75 41.52
C PRO A 119 -18.72 -13.04 41.41
N GLY A 120 -19.42 -12.49 40.42
CA GLY A 120 -20.86 -12.71 40.18
C GLY A 120 -21.21 -14.13 39.72
N LYS A 121 -20.22 -14.94 39.30
CA LYS A 121 -20.39 -16.35 38.93
C LYS A 121 -20.18 -17.31 40.12
N ILE A 122 -19.84 -16.80 41.30
CA ILE A 122 -19.62 -17.60 42.50
C ILE A 122 -20.91 -17.54 43.33
N ASP A 123 -21.58 -18.69 43.43
CA ASP A 123 -22.74 -18.85 44.30
C ASP A 123 -22.31 -18.66 45.76
N MET A 124 -22.44 -17.42 46.25
CA MET A 124 -22.12 -17.05 47.64
C MET A 124 -23.26 -17.40 48.61
N GLU A 125 -24.41 -17.82 48.10
CA GLU A 125 -25.47 -18.44 48.90
C GLU A 125 -25.04 -19.85 49.30
N ALA A 126 -24.25 -19.92 50.36
CA ALA A 126 -23.75 -21.14 50.95
C ALA A 126 -24.90 -22.04 51.44
N GLY A 127 -25.42 -22.91 50.58
CA GLY A 127 -26.27 -24.04 50.97
C GLY A 127 -25.53 -25.01 51.89
N TRP A 128 -26.26 -25.78 52.70
CA TRP A 128 -25.73 -26.69 53.74
C TRP A 128 -24.62 -27.65 53.25
N PHE A 129 -24.62 -28.05 51.98
CA PHE A 129 -23.57 -28.85 51.35
C PHE A 129 -22.19 -28.16 51.27
N THR A 130 -22.13 -26.85 51.04
CA THR A 130 -20.84 -26.11 50.93
C THR A 130 -20.16 -25.95 52.28
N ARG A 131 -20.95 -25.84 53.37
CA ARG A 131 -20.45 -25.81 54.75
C ARG A 131 -19.86 -27.15 55.18
N LEU A 132 -20.46 -28.26 54.76
CA LEU A 132 -19.98 -29.62 55.07
C LEU A 132 -18.68 -29.96 54.32
N LEU A 133 -18.54 -29.53 53.06
CA LEU A 133 -17.31 -29.71 52.27
C LEU A 133 -16.12 -28.89 52.78
N GLY A 134 -16.35 -27.77 53.47
CA GLY A 134 -15.30 -26.95 54.08
C GLY A 134 -14.64 -27.55 55.32
N GLN A 135 -15.18 -28.66 55.86
CA GLN A 135 -14.64 -29.37 57.02
C GLN A 135 -13.74 -30.56 56.65
N ILE A 136 -13.58 -30.87 55.36
CA ILE A 136 -12.66 -31.93 54.90
C ILE A 136 -11.23 -31.37 54.91
N PRO A 137 -10.28 -31.98 55.66
CA PRO A 137 -8.90 -31.53 55.70
C PRO A 137 -8.28 -31.58 54.29
N GLY A 138 -7.79 -30.43 53.81
CA GLY A 138 -7.19 -30.25 52.48
C GLY A 138 -8.09 -29.55 51.44
N VAL A 139 -9.42 -29.51 51.63
CA VAL A 139 -10.35 -28.83 50.71
C VAL A 139 -10.64 -27.43 51.24
N GLY A 140 -9.90 -26.42 50.77
CA GLY A 140 -10.03 -25.03 51.24
C GLY A 140 -11.43 -24.42 51.06
N THR A 141 -11.72 -23.38 51.85
CA THR A 141 -13.00 -22.63 51.77
C THR A 141 -13.22 -22.01 50.37
N PRO A 142 -14.48 -21.78 49.95
CA PRO A 142 -14.78 -21.14 48.67
C PRO A 142 -14.02 -19.82 48.46
N LEU A 143 -13.90 -19.01 49.53
CA LEU A 143 -13.15 -17.75 49.53
C LEU A 143 -11.64 -17.97 49.32
N LYS A 144 -11.03 -18.95 49.99
CA LYS A 144 -9.61 -19.29 49.80
C LYS A 144 -9.33 -19.80 48.38
N ARG A 145 -10.25 -20.57 47.81
CA ARG A 145 -10.18 -21.00 46.39
C ARG A 145 -10.30 -19.83 45.42
N TYR A 146 -11.16 -18.86 45.71
CA TYR A 146 -11.27 -17.62 44.92
C TYR A 146 -9.95 -16.84 44.91
N PHE A 147 -9.39 -16.54 46.09
CA PHE A 147 -8.12 -15.80 46.17
C PHE A 147 -6.95 -16.55 45.52
N SER A 148 -6.88 -17.88 45.66
CA SER A 148 -5.86 -18.70 44.99
C SER A 148 -6.01 -18.68 43.47
N ARG A 149 -7.24 -18.70 42.94
CA ARG A 149 -7.52 -18.54 41.49
C ARG A 149 -7.15 -17.14 41.01
N TYR A 150 -7.47 -16.11 41.78
CA TYR A 150 -7.11 -14.73 41.49
C TYR A 150 -5.60 -14.52 41.45
N GLU A 151 -4.86 -15.02 42.44
CA GLU A 151 -3.39 -14.97 42.49
C GLU A 151 -2.75 -15.70 41.30
N SER A 152 -3.28 -16.87 40.95
CA SER A 152 -2.82 -17.66 39.80
C SER A 152 -3.12 -16.95 38.46
N ALA A 153 -4.29 -16.35 38.32
CA ALA A 153 -4.69 -15.62 37.12
C ALA A 153 -4.01 -14.27 36.98
N ALA A 154 -3.63 -13.60 38.08
CA ALA A 154 -2.93 -12.31 38.06
C ALA A 154 -1.62 -12.39 37.26
N THR A 155 -0.84 -13.46 37.45
CA THR A 155 0.42 -13.66 36.71
C THR A 155 0.18 -13.83 35.20
N VAL A 156 -0.91 -14.53 34.83
CA VAL A 156 -1.32 -14.75 33.44
C VAL A 156 -1.82 -13.45 32.81
N ILE A 157 -2.67 -12.70 33.51
CA ILE A 157 -3.18 -11.39 33.10
C ILE A 157 -2.02 -10.41 32.89
N ASP A 158 -1.05 -10.37 33.81
CA ASP A 158 0.14 -9.54 33.69
C ASP A 158 0.99 -9.90 32.46
N ALA A 159 1.13 -11.19 32.15
CA ALA A 159 1.82 -11.65 30.95
C ALA A 159 1.07 -11.23 29.68
N ILE A 160 -0.26 -11.37 29.65
CA ILE A 160 -1.12 -10.93 28.55
C ILE A 160 -1.02 -9.41 28.36
N ILE A 161 -1.10 -8.60 29.43
CA ILE A 161 -0.95 -7.14 29.37
C ILE A 161 0.43 -6.74 28.84
N ARG A 162 1.51 -7.42 29.26
CA ARG A 162 2.85 -7.17 28.72
C ARG A 162 2.92 -7.49 27.22
N SER A 163 2.33 -8.61 26.80
CA SER A 163 2.24 -8.97 25.39
C SER A 163 1.48 -7.91 24.58
N LEU A 164 0.30 -7.48 25.06
CA LEU A 164 -0.50 -6.40 24.45
C LEU A 164 0.28 -5.10 24.31
N LYS A 165 1.01 -4.68 25.36
CA LYS A 165 1.86 -3.48 25.30
C LYS A 165 2.95 -3.62 24.24
N ASN A 166 3.62 -4.78 24.18
CA ASN A 166 4.66 -5.04 23.20
C ASN A 166 4.11 -5.05 21.78
N GLY A 167 2.98 -5.71 21.55
CA GLY A 167 2.29 -5.75 20.26
C GLY A 167 1.85 -4.36 19.81
N ARG A 168 1.29 -3.54 20.71
CA ARG A 168 0.94 -2.15 20.42
C ARG A 168 2.15 -1.30 20.03
N GLU A 169 3.25 -1.40 20.78
CA GLU A 169 4.48 -0.66 20.43
C GLU A 169 5.07 -1.14 19.10
N GLN A 170 4.92 -2.43 18.78
CA GLN A 170 5.31 -2.98 17.48
C GLN A 170 4.45 -2.42 16.35
N LEU A 171 3.12 -2.44 16.48
CA LEU A 171 2.19 -1.84 15.50
C LEU A 171 2.50 -0.35 15.27
N LYS A 172 2.81 0.38 16.35
CA LYS A 172 3.22 1.79 16.25
C LYS A 172 4.50 1.98 15.43
N ARG A 173 5.52 1.13 15.63
CA ARG A 173 6.76 1.18 14.83
C ARG A 173 6.52 0.79 13.37
N ASP A 174 5.75 -0.27 13.14
CA ASP A 174 5.44 -0.75 11.80
C ASP A 174 4.66 0.33 11.01
N ASN A 175 3.71 1.02 11.65
CA ASN A 175 3.00 2.15 11.05
C ASN A 175 3.92 3.33 10.67
N ILE A 176 4.94 3.64 11.48
CA ILE A 176 5.90 4.72 11.13
C ILE A 176 6.64 4.38 9.84
N THR A 177 7.13 3.15 9.71
CA THR A 177 7.79 2.67 8.49
C THR A 177 6.85 2.72 7.28
N LEU A 178 5.62 2.22 7.44
CA LEU A 178 4.61 2.22 6.37
C LEU A 178 4.25 3.63 5.89
N VAL A 179 4.16 4.61 6.80
CA VAL A 179 3.90 6.02 6.43
C VAL A 179 5.04 6.59 5.59
N GLU A 180 6.30 6.30 5.93
CA GLU A 180 7.44 6.76 5.13
C GLU A 180 7.49 6.08 3.76
N ASP A 181 7.23 4.77 3.71
CA ASP A 181 7.15 4.03 2.44
C ASP A 181 6.04 4.61 1.55
N GLN A 182 4.85 4.87 2.12
CA GLN A 182 3.74 5.47 1.41
C GLN A 182 4.09 6.85 0.85
N LYS A 183 4.78 7.69 1.63
CA LYS A 183 5.25 9.00 1.18
C LYS A 183 6.18 8.89 -0.02
N SER A 184 7.11 7.94 0.02
CA SER A 184 8.01 7.67 -1.11
C SER A 184 7.25 7.21 -2.35
N MET A 185 6.24 6.35 -2.18
CA MET A 185 5.39 5.89 -3.29
C MET A 185 4.55 7.01 -3.88
N ARG A 186 4.00 7.93 -3.07
CA ARG A 186 3.29 9.11 -3.57
C ARG A 186 4.22 10.03 -4.36
N ALA A 187 5.47 10.20 -3.91
CA ALA A 187 6.47 10.94 -4.68
C ALA A 187 6.77 10.25 -6.03
N LEU A 188 6.84 8.92 -6.06
CA LEU A 188 7.01 8.14 -7.29
C LEU A 188 5.80 8.27 -8.23
N THR A 189 4.57 8.30 -7.71
CA THR A 189 3.34 8.58 -8.47
C THR A 189 3.49 9.87 -9.27
N HIS A 190 3.87 10.98 -8.62
CA HIS A 190 4.02 12.26 -9.31
C HIS A 190 5.12 12.25 -10.38
N LYS A 191 6.21 11.52 -10.15
CA LYS A 191 7.26 11.36 -11.17
C LYS A 191 6.76 10.57 -12.38
N LEU A 192 6.01 9.48 -12.15
CA LEU A 192 5.41 8.67 -13.21
C LEU A 192 4.38 9.47 -14.01
N GLU A 193 3.50 10.22 -13.35
CA GLU A 193 2.53 11.12 -13.99
C GLU A 193 3.22 12.12 -14.92
N LYS A 194 4.27 12.79 -14.44
CA LYS A 194 5.07 13.72 -15.26
C LYS A 194 5.72 13.03 -16.46
N ALA A 195 6.27 11.83 -16.28
CA ALA A 195 6.90 11.08 -17.36
C ALA A 195 5.87 10.62 -18.43
N ILE A 196 4.69 10.16 -18.00
CA ILE A 196 3.57 9.80 -18.89
C ILE A 196 3.14 11.03 -19.69
N LYS A 197 2.88 12.15 -19.02
CA LYS A 197 2.47 13.40 -19.67
C LYS A 197 3.51 13.92 -20.66
N LEU A 198 4.79 13.90 -20.29
CA LEU A 198 5.88 14.28 -21.19
C LEU A 198 5.90 13.37 -22.44
N GLY A 199 5.77 12.06 -22.27
CA GLY A 199 5.68 11.12 -23.39
C GLY A 199 4.49 11.40 -24.30
N GLN A 200 3.31 11.69 -23.74
CA GLN A 200 2.11 12.06 -24.50
C GLN A 200 2.31 13.35 -25.30
N LEU A 201 2.93 14.38 -24.70
CA LEU A 201 3.23 15.64 -25.40
C LEU A 201 4.24 15.44 -26.52
N ILE A 202 5.25 14.59 -26.34
CA ILE A 202 6.20 14.23 -27.39
C ILE A 202 5.46 13.52 -28.53
N ASP A 203 4.62 12.53 -28.23
CA ASP A 203 3.82 11.80 -29.22
C ASP A 203 2.92 12.76 -30.02
N GLN A 204 2.17 13.64 -29.35
CA GLN A 204 1.32 14.65 -29.99
C GLN A 204 2.12 15.59 -30.90
N LYS A 205 3.24 16.13 -30.42
CA LYS A 205 4.09 17.04 -31.20
C LYS A 205 4.73 16.35 -32.40
N LEU A 206 5.20 15.10 -32.25
CA LEU A 206 5.74 14.32 -33.38
C LEU A 206 4.67 14.06 -34.43
N GLN A 207 3.45 13.68 -34.03
CA GLN A 207 2.33 13.51 -34.95
C GLN A 207 1.98 14.81 -35.68
N GLN A 208 1.94 15.94 -34.97
CA GLN A 208 1.69 17.25 -35.58
C GLN A 208 2.75 17.58 -36.64
N LYS A 209 4.03 17.35 -36.34
CA LYS A 209 5.13 17.58 -37.28
C LYS A 209 5.05 16.70 -38.53
N LEU A 210 4.65 15.43 -38.36
CA LEU A 210 4.38 14.54 -39.49
C LEU A 210 3.21 15.04 -40.36
N ALA A 211 2.17 15.63 -39.75
CA ALA A 211 1.01 16.11 -40.46
C ALA A 211 1.21 17.46 -41.18
N THR A 212 2.05 18.36 -40.65
CA THR A 212 2.16 19.75 -41.15
C THR A 212 3.50 20.09 -41.79
N ASP A 213 4.61 19.51 -41.33
CA ASP A 213 5.96 20.02 -41.61
C ASP A 213 6.81 19.06 -42.46
N LEU A 214 6.47 17.76 -42.47
CA LEU A 214 7.22 16.72 -43.17
C LEU A 214 6.40 16.12 -44.31
N LEU A 215 7.00 16.07 -45.50
CA LEU A 215 6.43 15.33 -46.63
C LEU A 215 6.67 13.82 -46.42
N GLU A 216 5.74 12.97 -46.87
CA GLU A 216 5.89 11.50 -46.81
C GLU A 216 7.14 10.98 -47.53
N SER A 217 7.65 11.73 -48.52
CA SER A 217 8.89 11.42 -49.24
C SER A 217 10.16 11.67 -48.42
N ASP A 218 10.07 12.43 -47.33
CA ASP A 218 11.21 12.71 -46.45
C ASP A 218 11.61 11.44 -45.68
N PRO A 219 12.87 11.00 -45.73
CA PRO A 219 13.33 9.85 -44.95
C PRO A 219 13.06 9.95 -43.44
N ARG A 220 13.01 11.17 -42.88
CA ARG A 220 12.69 11.41 -41.46
C ARG A 220 11.24 11.06 -41.14
N TYR A 221 10.33 11.19 -42.11
CA TYR A 221 8.92 10.84 -41.94
C TYR A 221 8.79 9.37 -41.54
N ARG A 222 9.39 8.47 -42.33
CA ARG A 222 9.40 7.03 -42.04
C ARG A 222 10.11 6.70 -40.73
N PHE A 223 11.26 7.33 -40.45
CA PHE A 223 11.96 7.12 -39.18
C PHE A 223 11.08 7.47 -37.97
N ILE A 224 10.41 8.62 -37.96
CA ILE A 224 9.56 9.01 -36.83
C ILE A 224 8.32 8.10 -36.74
N GLN A 225 7.65 7.85 -37.86
CA GLN A 225 6.42 7.07 -37.89
C GLN A 225 6.64 5.60 -37.54
N GLU A 226 7.65 4.97 -38.13
CA GLU A 226 7.86 3.52 -38.06
C GLU A 226 8.79 3.13 -36.91
N GLU A 227 9.82 3.95 -36.61
CA GLU A 227 10.86 3.59 -35.64
C GLU A 227 10.72 4.31 -34.28
N LEU A 228 9.99 5.44 -34.16
CA LEU A 228 9.90 6.19 -32.90
C LEU A 228 8.52 6.19 -32.23
N LEU A 229 7.44 6.46 -32.97
CA LEU A 229 6.11 6.59 -32.37
C LEU A 229 5.64 5.30 -31.71
N PHE A 230 5.94 4.14 -32.30
CA PHE A 230 5.53 2.86 -31.73
C PHE A 230 6.25 2.56 -30.39
N PRO A 231 7.60 2.59 -30.30
CA PRO A 231 8.28 2.42 -29.02
C PRO A 231 7.89 3.46 -27.97
N LEU A 232 7.68 4.72 -28.38
CA LEU A 232 7.22 5.77 -27.47
C LEU A 232 5.87 5.44 -26.83
N ARG A 233 4.89 5.02 -27.63
CA ARG A 233 3.55 4.67 -27.14
C ARG A 233 3.56 3.43 -26.25
N GLN A 234 4.33 2.41 -26.62
CA GLN A 234 4.55 1.24 -25.75
C GLN A 234 5.14 1.68 -24.41
N ARG A 235 6.11 2.59 -24.44
CA ARG A 235 6.74 3.09 -23.23
C ARG A 235 5.78 3.88 -22.35
N ILE A 236 4.89 4.69 -22.93
CA ILE A 236 3.83 5.39 -22.20
C ILE A 236 2.90 4.38 -21.51
N GLN A 237 2.48 3.33 -22.22
CA GLN A 237 1.64 2.28 -21.66
C GLN A 237 2.32 1.54 -20.49
N ASP A 238 3.61 1.21 -20.63
CA ASP A 238 4.39 0.59 -19.56
C ASP A 238 4.45 1.48 -18.30
N LEU A 239 4.65 2.79 -18.48
CA LEU A 239 4.67 3.76 -17.38
C LEU A 239 3.29 3.89 -16.73
N GLN A 240 2.20 3.90 -17.50
CA GLN A 240 0.82 3.89 -16.99
C GLN A 240 0.55 2.64 -16.15
N GLN A 241 1.01 1.47 -16.60
CA GLN A 241 0.88 0.23 -15.86
C GLN A 241 1.68 0.27 -14.54
N GLN A 242 2.89 0.84 -14.56
CA GLN A 242 3.69 1.02 -13.34
C GLN A 242 3.00 1.97 -12.37
N LEU A 243 2.40 3.06 -12.86
CA LEU A 243 1.65 3.99 -12.04
C LEU A 243 0.45 3.30 -11.37
N LEU A 244 -0.31 2.49 -12.11
CA LEU A 244 -1.43 1.71 -11.58
C LEU A 244 -0.97 0.79 -10.43
N VAL A 245 0.11 0.04 -10.63
CA VAL A 245 0.65 -0.86 -9.60
C VAL A 245 1.11 -0.07 -8.37
N ASN A 246 1.77 1.07 -8.56
CA ASN A 246 2.20 1.94 -7.47
C ASN A 246 1.02 2.50 -6.68
N GLN A 247 -0.03 2.99 -7.35
CA GLN A 247 -1.26 3.48 -6.72
C GLN A 247 -1.97 2.39 -5.89
N GLN A 248 -2.06 1.16 -6.41
CA GLN A 248 -2.61 0.04 -5.64
C GLN A 248 -1.78 -0.29 -4.40
N GLY A 249 -0.46 -0.15 -4.49
CA GLY A 249 0.41 -0.30 -3.32
C GLY A 249 0.18 0.80 -2.26
N VAL A 250 0.00 2.06 -2.68
CA VAL A 250 -0.35 3.17 -1.78
C VAL A 250 -1.66 2.92 -1.04
N LEU A 251 -2.69 2.43 -1.75
CA LEU A 251 -4.00 2.08 -1.18
C LEU A 251 -3.87 0.94 -0.18
N THR A 252 -3.15 -0.12 -0.55
CA THR A 252 -2.92 -1.28 0.33
C THR A 252 -2.26 -0.85 1.64
N ILE A 253 -1.23 0.00 1.57
CA ILE A 253 -0.54 0.51 2.76
C ILE A 253 -1.48 1.38 3.60
N GLU A 254 -2.28 2.24 2.98
CA GLU A 254 -3.23 3.10 3.69
C GLU A 254 -4.26 2.26 4.47
N MET A 255 -4.82 1.22 3.85
CA MET A 255 -5.76 0.30 4.51
C MET A 255 -5.13 -0.37 5.74
N ILE A 256 -3.88 -0.81 5.63
CA ILE A 256 -3.15 -1.44 6.73
C ILE A 256 -2.88 -0.44 7.86
N ILE A 257 -2.45 0.79 7.54
CA ILE A 257 -2.21 1.83 8.54
C ILE A 257 -3.49 2.15 9.31
N ARG A 258 -4.65 2.23 8.63
CA ARG A 258 -5.95 2.49 9.26
C ARG A 258 -6.34 1.33 10.17
N ASN A 259 -6.25 0.10 9.68
CA ASN A 259 -6.58 -1.08 10.48
C ASN A 259 -5.69 -1.22 11.73
N ASN A 260 -4.40 -0.86 11.66
CA ASN A 260 -3.52 -0.88 12.83
C ASN A 260 -3.81 0.23 13.85
N LYS A 261 -4.59 1.26 13.49
CA LYS A 261 -4.98 2.37 14.37
C LYS A 261 -6.33 2.15 15.06
N GLU A 262 -7.20 1.37 14.42
CA GLU A 262 -8.48 0.88 14.98
C GLU A 262 -8.22 -0.08 16.15
#